data_AF-A0A959KVJ2-F1
#
_entry.id   AF-A0A959KVJ2-F1
#
_cell.length_a   1.000
_cell.length_b   1.000
_cell.length_c   1.000
_cell.angle_alpha   90.00
_cell.angle_beta   90.00
_cell.angle_gamma   90.00
#
_symmetry.space_group_name_H-M   'P 1'
#
loop_
_entity.id
_entity.type
_entity.pdbx_description
1 polymer ?
#
loop_
_entity_poly.entity_id
_entity_poly.type
_entity_poly.pdbx_seq_one_letter_code
_entity_poly.pdbx_strand_id
1 'polypeptide(L)'
;FSPPQLSVFSADISNSGWYGFPYLPEQGIVKVARHANGLELHPERDDRQISDAEVGELRLFLQKTFPALAEAPLVYTRRCLYTDTLDGHFWIDRHPEIEG
;
A
#
# COMPACT_ATOMS: atom_id res chain seq x y z
N PHE A 1 4.84 5.68 17.93
CA PHE A 1 4.44 5.70 16.50
C PHE A 1 3.20 6.55 16.24
N SER A 2 2.82 7.47 17.13
CA SER A 2 1.64 8.33 16.98
C SER A 2 2.05 9.73 16.53
N PRO A 3 1.12 10.54 15.98
CA PRO A 3 1.39 11.95 15.74
C PRO A 3 1.63 12.72 17.05
N PRO A 4 2.53 13.74 17.07
CA PRO A 4 3.35 14.22 15.95
C PRO A 4 4.69 13.48 15.78
N GLN A 5 5.01 12.47 16.61
CA GLN A 5 6.30 11.77 16.56
C GLN A 5 6.47 10.94 15.28
N LEU A 6 5.36 10.50 14.68
CA LEU A 6 5.32 9.92 13.35
C LEU A 6 4.16 10.52 12.56
N SER A 7 4.46 11.08 11.41
CA SER A 7 3.46 11.56 10.44
C SER A 7 3.17 10.49 9.39
N VAL A 8 2.12 10.71 8.61
CA VAL A 8 1.95 10.01 7.33
C VAL A 8 3.24 10.19 6.51
N PHE A 9 3.72 9.11 5.92
CA PHE A 9 4.97 9.13 5.17
C PHE A 9 4.81 8.51 3.79
N SER A 10 5.59 9.04 2.86
CA SER A 10 5.98 8.39 1.61
C SER A 10 7.51 8.38 1.55
N ALA A 11 8.10 7.26 1.17
CA ALA A 11 9.54 7.04 1.16
C ALA A 11 9.94 6.22 -0.06
N ASP A 12 11.17 6.42 -0.55
CA ASP A 12 11.71 5.71 -1.72
C ASP A 12 10.77 5.73 -2.95
N ILE A 13 10.13 6.88 -3.15
CA ILE A 13 9.12 7.10 -4.21
C ILE A 13 9.71 6.84 -5.60
N SER A 14 11.02 7.06 -5.78
CA SER A 14 11.72 6.84 -7.05
C SER A 14 11.91 5.37 -7.43
N ASN A 15 11.80 4.41 -6.51
CA ASN A 15 12.02 2.99 -6.80
C ASN A 15 10.79 2.12 -6.53
N SER A 16 10.28 2.12 -5.30
CA SER A 16 9.21 1.19 -4.88
C SER A 16 8.10 1.80 -4.05
N GLY A 17 8.18 3.10 -3.76
CA GLY A 17 7.14 3.88 -3.07
C GLY A 17 6.64 3.24 -1.77
N TRP A 18 7.42 3.28 -0.69
CA TRP A 18 6.87 2.94 0.61
C TRP A 18 5.97 4.03 1.12
N TYR A 19 4.86 3.67 1.75
CA TYR A 19 4.02 4.62 2.44
C TYR A 19 3.38 4.00 3.66
N GLY A 20 2.92 4.85 4.57
CA GLY A 20 2.29 4.36 5.79
C GLY A 20 1.58 5.44 6.57
N PHE A 21 0.81 4.96 7.52
CA PHE A 21 0.05 5.78 8.45
C PHE A 21 0.58 5.51 9.86
N PRO A 22 0.71 6.56 10.69
CA PRO A 22 1.08 6.38 12.08
C PRO A 22 0.01 5.57 12.84
N TYR A 23 0.28 5.30 14.11
CA TYR A 23 -0.63 4.58 14.98
C TYR A 23 -2.02 5.21 14.96
N LEU A 24 -3.00 4.40 14.55
CA LEU A 24 -4.41 4.75 14.46
C LEU A 24 -5.12 4.24 15.73
N PRO A 25 -5.48 5.13 16.69
CA PRO A 25 -5.94 4.69 18.02
C PRO A 25 -7.23 3.88 18.00
N GLU A 26 -8.15 4.18 17.08
CA GLU A 26 -9.45 3.49 16.99
C GLU A 26 -9.30 2.03 16.56
N GLN A 27 -8.30 1.73 15.73
CA GLN A 27 -8.04 0.38 15.23
C GLN A 27 -6.90 -0.31 16.00
N GLY A 28 -6.07 0.45 16.72
CA GLY A 28 -4.90 -0.07 17.43
C GLY A 28 -3.77 -0.55 16.51
N ILE A 29 -3.63 0.04 15.32
CA ILE A 29 -2.69 -0.43 14.28
C ILE A 29 -1.76 0.66 13.77
N VAL A 30 -0.58 0.25 13.30
CA VAL A 30 0.27 1.04 12.39
C VAL A 30 0.15 0.40 11.00
N LYS A 31 0.01 1.21 9.95
CA LYS A 31 -0.08 0.72 8.57
C LYS A 31 1.20 1.02 7.82
N VAL A 32 1.72 0.01 7.11
CA VAL A 32 2.78 0.15 6.11
C VAL A 32 2.34 -0.54 4.84
N ALA A 33 2.69 0.03 3.70
CA ALA A 33 2.39 -0.50 2.38
C ALA A 33 3.49 -0.14 1.39
N ARG A 34 3.55 -0.94 0.33
CA ARG A 34 4.49 -0.77 -0.79
C ARG A 34 3.69 -0.41 -2.04
N HIS A 35 4.09 0.67 -2.71
CA HIS A 35 3.56 1.15 -3.98
C HIS A 35 4.58 0.80 -5.08
N ALA A 36 4.63 -0.48 -5.42
CA ALA A 36 5.43 -1.00 -6.53
C ALA A 36 4.55 -1.19 -7.76
N ASN A 37 5.15 -1.56 -8.90
CA ASN A 37 4.44 -1.96 -10.12
C ASN A 37 3.42 -3.09 -9.88
N GLY A 38 3.57 -3.83 -8.76
CA GLY A 38 2.60 -4.82 -8.31
C GLY A 38 2.56 -6.05 -9.21
N LEU A 39 1.47 -6.80 -9.08
CA LEU A 39 1.14 -7.94 -9.92
C LEU A 39 -0.07 -7.57 -10.77
N GLU A 40 0.03 -7.79 -12.09
CA GLU A 40 -1.14 -7.72 -12.96
C GLU A 40 -2.12 -8.83 -12.58
N LEU A 41 -3.37 -8.46 -12.31
CA LEU A 41 -4.40 -9.40 -11.90
C LEU A 41 -5.77 -8.95 -12.39
N HIS A 42 -6.65 -9.92 -12.64
CA HIS A 42 -8.05 -9.68 -12.94
C HIS A 42 -8.82 -9.38 -11.64
N PRO A 43 -9.52 -8.24 -11.54
CA PRO A 43 -10.08 -7.76 -10.27
C PRO A 43 -11.04 -8.76 -9.63
N GLU A 44 -11.86 -9.45 -10.42
CA GLU A 44 -12.90 -10.34 -9.90
C GLU A 44 -12.52 -11.83 -9.81
N ARG A 45 -11.46 -12.25 -10.53
CA ARG A 45 -11.18 -13.68 -10.76
C ARG A 45 -9.96 -14.16 -10.01
N ASP A 46 -9.02 -13.25 -9.75
CA ASP A 46 -7.75 -13.60 -9.15
C ASP A 46 -7.75 -13.36 -7.65
N ASP A 47 -6.95 -14.18 -6.95
CA ASP A 47 -6.79 -14.06 -5.50
C ASP A 47 -6.05 -12.76 -5.12
N ARG A 48 -6.52 -12.13 -4.05
CA ARG A 48 -6.03 -10.89 -3.48
C ARG A 48 -5.33 -11.10 -2.12
N GLN A 49 -5.07 -12.34 -1.71
CA GLN A 49 -4.25 -12.61 -0.52
C GLN A 49 -2.81 -12.12 -0.72
N ILE A 50 -2.20 -11.59 0.33
CA ILE A 50 -0.78 -11.25 0.31
C ILE A 50 0.00 -12.53 0.61
N SER A 51 1.02 -12.83 -0.19
CA SER A 51 1.89 -14.00 -0.01
C SER A 51 2.86 -13.83 1.15
N ASP A 52 3.37 -14.93 1.69
CA ASP A 52 4.39 -14.91 2.75
C ASP A 52 5.68 -14.19 2.30
N ALA A 53 6.02 -14.26 1.02
CA ALA A 53 7.16 -13.56 0.45
C ALA A 53 6.96 -12.03 0.52
N GLU A 54 5.79 -11.53 0.14
CA GLU A 54 5.45 -10.10 0.24
C GLU A 54 5.38 -9.64 1.71
N VAL A 55 4.89 -10.48 2.62
CA VAL A 55 4.98 -10.20 4.07
C VAL A 55 6.44 -10.10 4.51
N GLY A 56 7.32 -10.97 4.02
CA GLY A 56 8.76 -10.91 4.28
C GLY A 56 9.38 -9.59 3.85
N GLU A 57 9.01 -9.06 2.68
CA GLU A 57 9.49 -7.75 2.21
C GLU A 57 9.02 -6.59 3.12
N LEU A 58 7.75 -6.61 3.55
CA LEU A 58 7.21 -5.65 4.51
C LEU A 58 7.98 -5.71 5.84
N ARG A 59 8.31 -6.92 6.31
CA ARG A 59 9.09 -7.13 7.54
C ARG A 59 10.52 -6.61 7.41
N LEU A 60 11.17 -6.82 6.28
CA LEU A 60 12.51 -6.28 6.02
C LEU A 60 12.51 -4.74 6.01
N PHE A 61 11.46 -4.12 5.47
CA PHE A 61 11.31 -2.67 5.57
C PHE A 61 11.13 -2.22 7.03
N LEU A 62 10.24 -2.87 7.80
CA LEU A 62 10.05 -2.57 9.22
C LEU A 62 11.36 -2.72 10.02
N GLN A 63 12.12 -3.80 9.80
CA GLN A 63 13.37 -4.03 10.50
C GLN A 63 14.40 -2.91 10.26
N LYS A 64 14.45 -2.35 9.05
CA LYS A 64 15.38 -1.28 8.68
C LYS A 64 14.90 0.09 9.16
N THR A 65 13.59 0.36 9.10
CA THR A 65 13.04 1.72 9.27
C THR A 65 12.35 1.92 10.61
N PHE A 66 11.66 0.91 11.12
CA PHE A 66 10.95 0.94 12.40
C PHE A 66 11.27 -0.31 13.23
N PRO A 67 12.51 -0.48 13.72
CA PRO A 67 12.96 -1.75 14.32
C PRO A 67 12.08 -2.25 15.47
N ALA A 68 11.47 -1.35 16.25
CA ALA A 68 10.56 -1.72 17.33
C ALA A 68 9.24 -2.36 16.87
N LEU A 69 8.93 -2.32 15.56
CA LEU A 69 7.78 -2.98 14.94
C LEU A 69 8.16 -4.23 14.13
N ALA A 70 9.45 -4.58 14.04
CA ALA A 70 9.93 -5.68 13.21
C ALA A 70 9.17 -7.01 13.48
N GLU A 71 8.94 -7.30 14.77
CA GLU A 71 8.27 -8.51 15.25
C GLU A 71 6.83 -8.25 15.76
N ALA A 72 6.27 -7.06 15.51
CA ALA A 72 4.91 -6.75 15.95
C ALA A 72 3.90 -7.71 15.28
N PRO A 73 2.83 -8.15 15.98
CA PRO A 73 1.85 -9.07 15.41
C PRO A 73 1.26 -8.54 14.08
N LEU A 74 1.19 -9.41 13.07
CA LEU A 74 0.48 -9.09 11.82
C LEU A 74 -1.01 -9.27 12.06
N VAL A 75 -1.71 -8.17 12.26
CA VAL A 75 -3.16 -8.20 12.58
C VAL A 75 -4.05 -8.22 11.34
N TYR A 76 -3.55 -7.72 10.20
CA TYR A 76 -4.31 -7.63 8.97
C TYR A 76 -3.41 -7.41 7.75
N THR A 77 -3.77 -8.01 6.61
CA THR A 77 -3.17 -7.76 5.30
C THR A 77 -4.26 -7.64 4.24
N ARG A 78 -3.97 -6.87 3.18
CA ARG A 78 -4.85 -6.73 2.03
C ARG A 78 -4.05 -6.33 0.80
N ARG A 79 -4.41 -6.90 -0.35
CA ARG A 79 -4.03 -6.39 -1.67
C ARG A 79 -5.06 -5.36 -2.15
N CYS A 80 -4.61 -4.14 -2.38
CA CYS A 80 -5.39 -3.09 -3.04
C CYS A 80 -5.15 -3.14 -4.55
N LEU A 81 -6.10 -2.63 -5.34
CA LEU A 81 -6.02 -2.64 -6.80
C LEU A 81 -5.88 -1.22 -7.32
N TYR A 82 -4.98 -1.07 -8.28
CA TYR A 82 -4.79 0.16 -9.06
C TYR A 82 -5.19 -0.17 -10.51
N THR A 83 -5.60 0.85 -11.25
CA THR A 83 -5.91 0.75 -12.67
C THR A 83 -5.31 1.97 -13.34
N ASP A 84 -4.10 1.79 -13.85
CA ASP A 84 -3.31 2.87 -14.40
C ASP A 84 -3.58 3.02 -15.90
N THR A 85 -3.69 4.26 -16.36
CA THR A 85 -3.60 4.58 -17.79
C THR A 85 -2.14 4.44 -18.24
N LEU A 86 -1.92 4.43 -19.55
CA LEU A 86 -0.57 4.29 -20.12
C LEU A 86 0.38 5.45 -19.72
N ASP A 87 -0.16 6.61 -19.39
CA ASP A 87 0.59 7.81 -18.97
C ASP A 87 0.51 8.10 -17.46
N GLY A 88 -0.24 7.30 -16.69
CA GLY A 88 -0.43 7.49 -15.26
C GLY A 88 -1.30 8.69 -14.87
N HIS A 89 -1.93 9.37 -15.83
CA HIS A 89 -2.88 10.46 -15.55
C HIS A 89 -4.31 9.95 -15.43
N PHE A 90 -5.18 10.73 -14.79
CA PHE A 90 -6.59 10.38 -14.73
C PHE A 90 -7.25 10.54 -16.09
N TRP A 91 -8.06 9.56 -16.49
CA TRP A 91 -8.93 9.69 -17.65
C TRP A 91 -10.33 10.13 -17.22
N ILE A 92 -10.59 11.43 -17.33
CA ILE A 92 -11.86 12.06 -16.93
C ILE A 92 -12.42 12.79 -18.14
N ASP A 93 -13.48 12.25 -18.74
CA ASP A 93 -14.15 12.85 -19.90
C ASP A 93 -15.61 12.37 -20.00
N ARG A 94 -16.38 12.96 -20.93
CA ARG A 94 -17.69 12.46 -21.33
C ARG A 94 -17.54 11.22 -22.20
N HIS A 95 -18.48 10.29 -22.09
CA HIS A 95 -18.51 9.14 -23.00
C HIS A 95 -18.73 9.64 -24.44
N PRO A 96 -17.96 9.17 -25.44
CA PRO A 96 -17.98 9.74 -26.79
C PRO A 96 -19.32 9.54 -27.52
N GLU A 97 -20.07 8.50 -27.15
CA GLU A 97 -21.32 8.09 -27.81
C GLU A 97 -22.55 8.07 -26.89
N ILE A 98 -22.37 8.27 -25.58
CA ILE A 98 -23.46 8.17 -24.60
C ILE A 98 -23.61 9.54 -23.97
N GLU A 99 -24.73 10.20 -24.26
CA GLU A 99 -25.13 11.41 -23.54
C GLU A 99 -25.60 11.04 -22.13
N GLY A 100 -25.18 11.86 -21.15
CA GLY A 100 -25.49 11.69 -19.73
C GLY A 100 -26.77 12.38 -19.29
#